data_AF-A0A7X7MF16-F1
#
_entry.id   AF-A0A7X7MF16-F1
#
_cell.length_a   1.000
_cell.length_b   1.000
_cell.length_c   1.000
_cell.angle_alpha   90.00
_cell.angle_beta   90.00
_cell.angle_gamma   90.00
#
_symmetry.space_group_name_H-M   'P 1'
#
loop_
_entity.id
_entity.type
_entity.pdbx_description
1 polymer ?
#
loop_
_entity_poly.entity_id
_entity_poly.type
_entity_poly.pdbx_seq_one_letter_code
_entity_poly.pdbx_strand_id
1 'polypeptide(L)'
;MRFGARTGSWFYQTTYNNLVHQRFEEGSPHYRTDVRYYDKGFYASFFFGWDAMFDKLPDTTEKFCEFDTIDWSPNGGLAWSSRLNVHSRLEWGRVHFDFTPEQLDAIRKRIIFNARREYLAERDRPNGPVDFWKDEVLGDPAFYAASIQPLVARLDAYLPEVTTTMSAGTVDRLFREAVPGWKRLRFFVSALRAETLETRLTAE
;
A
#
# COMPACT_ATOMS: atom_id res chain seq x y z
N MET A 1 4.07 -33.98 -4.63
CA MET A 1 4.44 -32.69 -4.02
C MET A 1 3.59 -32.53 -2.76
N ARG A 2 4.15 -32.75 -1.56
CA ARG A 2 3.40 -32.54 -0.31
C ARG A 2 3.31 -31.04 -0.09
N PHE A 3 2.13 -30.45 -0.27
CA PHE A 3 1.83 -29.16 0.36
C PHE A 3 1.88 -29.44 1.86
N GLY A 4 2.97 -29.05 2.53
CA GLY A 4 2.98 -29.01 3.97
C GLY A 4 1.85 -28.09 4.40
N ALA A 5 0.80 -28.64 5.01
CA ALA A 5 -0.29 -27.86 5.55
C ALA A 5 0.31 -26.89 6.56
N ARG A 6 0.47 -25.62 6.16
CA ARG A 6 0.76 -24.55 7.10
C ARG A 6 -0.48 -24.45 7.97
N THR A 7 -0.40 -24.93 9.20
CA THR A 7 -1.42 -24.67 10.21
C THR A 7 -1.34 -23.18 10.54
N GLY A 8 -2.24 -22.38 9.97
CA GLY A 8 -2.29 -20.94 10.20
C GLY A 8 -3.29 -20.26 9.27
N SER A 9 -3.66 -19.02 9.60
CA SER A 9 -4.43 -18.13 8.75
C SER A 9 -3.48 -17.25 7.92
N TRP A 10 -3.70 -17.16 6.61
CA TRP A 10 -2.90 -16.32 5.72
C TRP A 10 -3.80 -15.42 4.88
N PHE A 11 -3.27 -14.25 4.51
CA PHE A 11 -3.91 -13.35 3.58
C PHE A 11 -3.26 -13.50 2.21
N TYR A 12 -4.01 -14.06 1.27
CA TYR A 12 -3.52 -14.30 -0.09
C TYR A 12 -3.70 -13.06 -0.95
N GLN A 13 -2.60 -12.48 -1.41
CA GLN A 13 -2.57 -11.31 -2.29
C GLN A 13 -2.09 -11.72 -3.68
N THR A 14 -3.01 -11.76 -4.64
CA THR A 14 -2.73 -12.14 -6.04
C THR A 14 -1.85 -11.15 -6.77
N THR A 15 -1.76 -9.91 -6.29
CA THR A 15 -1.02 -8.81 -6.92
C THR A 15 0.34 -8.61 -6.26
N TYR A 16 1.41 -8.41 -7.05
CA TYR A 16 2.74 -8.06 -6.54
C TYR A 16 2.84 -6.56 -6.21
N ASN A 17 3.85 -6.16 -5.42
CA ASN A 17 4.08 -4.76 -5.11
C ASN A 17 4.33 -3.96 -6.39
N ASN A 18 3.61 -2.87 -6.58
CA ASN A 18 3.71 -1.98 -7.73
C ASN A 18 3.21 -0.57 -7.35
N LEU A 19 3.10 0.31 -8.36
CA LEU A 19 2.63 1.69 -8.18
C LEU A 19 1.20 1.83 -7.65
N VAL A 20 0.38 0.78 -7.62
CA VAL A 20 -1.04 0.81 -7.22
C VAL A 20 -1.41 -0.26 -6.19
N HIS A 21 -0.43 -1.05 -5.73
CA HIS A 21 -0.64 -2.10 -4.74
C HIS A 21 0.63 -2.36 -3.94
N GLN A 22 0.50 -2.50 -2.62
CA GLN A 22 1.54 -3.00 -1.74
C GLN A 22 0.97 -4.18 -0.96
N ARG A 23 1.75 -5.26 -0.92
CA ARG A 23 1.46 -6.42 -0.09
C ARG A 23 1.71 -6.07 1.35
N PHE A 24 0.81 -6.50 2.21
CA PHE A 24 1.10 -6.60 3.64
C PHE A 24 2.39 -7.39 3.88
N GLU A 25 3.29 -6.80 4.66
CA GLU A 25 4.46 -7.51 5.18
C GLU A 25 4.05 -8.32 6.41
N GLU A 26 4.49 -9.58 6.46
CA GLU A 26 4.28 -10.47 7.60
C GLU A 26 4.99 -9.88 8.84
N GLY A 27 4.27 -9.78 9.96
CA GLY A 27 4.78 -9.13 11.17
C GLY A 27 4.68 -7.59 11.17
N SER A 28 4.17 -6.97 10.11
CA SER A 28 3.90 -5.53 10.12
C SER A 28 2.75 -5.18 11.08
N PRO A 29 2.72 -3.96 11.66
CA PRO A 29 1.60 -3.52 12.49
C PRO A 29 0.30 -3.36 11.67
N HIS A 30 0.36 -3.46 10.34
CA HIS A 30 -0.75 -3.28 9.41
C HIS A 30 -1.48 -4.58 9.08
N TYR A 31 -0.92 -5.73 9.47
CA TYR A 31 -1.54 -7.03 9.26
C TYR A 31 -1.29 -7.94 10.45
N ARG A 32 -2.36 -8.41 11.08
CA ARG A 32 -2.27 -9.39 12.17
C ARG A 32 -3.33 -10.45 11.98
N THR A 33 -2.96 -11.68 12.28
CA THR A 33 -3.91 -12.78 12.33
C THR A 33 -3.73 -13.58 13.61
N ASP A 34 -4.82 -14.14 14.10
CA ASP A 34 -4.83 -15.02 15.27
C ASP A 34 -5.80 -16.17 14.99
N VAL A 35 -5.38 -17.40 15.28
CA VAL A 35 -6.21 -18.60 15.16
C VAL A 35 -6.27 -19.29 16.50
N ARG A 36 -7.49 -19.48 17.00
CA ARG A 36 -7.75 -20.19 18.25
C ARG A 36 -8.55 -21.45 17.97
N TYR A 37 -7.98 -22.59 18.34
CA TYR A 37 -8.63 -23.89 18.25
C TYR A 37 -9.41 -24.20 19.53
N TYR A 38 -10.52 -24.91 19.39
CA TYR A 38 -11.31 -25.46 20.49
C TYR A 38 -11.93 -26.79 20.05
N ASP A 39 -12.51 -27.55 20.98
CA ASP A 39 -12.91 -28.95 20.77
C ASP A 39 -13.78 -29.22 19.53
N LYS A 40 -14.52 -28.20 19.05
CA LYS A 40 -15.46 -28.32 17.91
C LYS A 40 -15.06 -27.50 16.69
N GLY A 41 -13.88 -26.87 16.66
CA GLY A 41 -13.46 -26.08 15.51
C GLY A 41 -12.38 -25.06 15.82
N PHE A 42 -12.45 -23.94 15.13
CA PHE A 42 -11.50 -22.84 15.28
C PHE A 42 -12.18 -21.48 15.09
N TYR A 43 -11.53 -20.45 15.58
CA TYR A 43 -11.82 -19.05 15.30
C TYR A 43 -10.58 -18.45 14.66
N ALA A 44 -10.73 -17.82 13.49
CA ALA A 44 -9.68 -17.05 12.84
C ALA A 44 -10.07 -15.57 12.84
N SER A 45 -9.18 -14.72 13.33
CA SER A 45 -9.32 -13.27 13.25
C SER A 45 -8.26 -12.67 12.34
N PHE A 46 -8.66 -11.64 11.62
CA PHE A 46 -7.81 -10.89 10.71
C PHE A 46 -7.94 -9.41 11.03
N PHE A 47 -6.81 -8.73 11.11
CA PHE A 47 -6.73 -7.27 11.23
C PHE A 47 -5.97 -6.75 10.01
N PHE A 48 -6.58 -5.77 9.33
CA PHE A 48 -5.99 -5.04 8.23
C PHE A 48 -6.00 -3.55 8.56
N GLY A 49 -4.84 -2.92 8.57
CA GLY A 49 -4.71 -1.48 8.73
C GLY A 49 -4.90 -0.78 7.40
N TRP A 50 -5.79 0.21 7.36
CA TRP A 50 -6.04 1.06 6.18
C TRP A 50 -4.79 1.71 5.58
N ASP A 51 -3.75 1.89 6.37
CA ASP A 51 -2.48 2.46 5.96
C ASP A 51 -1.77 1.67 4.85
N ALA A 52 -1.88 0.34 4.84
CA ALA A 52 -1.36 -0.51 3.76
C ALA A 52 -2.28 -0.55 2.53
N MET A 53 -3.53 -0.12 2.68
CA MET A 53 -4.55 -0.06 1.62
C MET A 53 -5.01 1.38 1.40
N PHE A 54 -4.11 2.36 1.57
CA PHE A 54 -4.49 3.77 1.66
C PHE A 54 -5.21 4.29 0.41
N ASP A 55 -4.91 3.72 -0.76
CA ASP A 55 -5.54 4.09 -2.03
C ASP A 55 -6.82 3.28 -2.32
N LYS A 56 -7.30 2.51 -1.34
CA LYS A 56 -8.52 1.70 -1.36
C LYS A 56 -9.47 2.04 -0.21
N LEU A 57 -9.30 3.21 0.42
CA LEU A 57 -10.27 3.69 1.38
C LEU A 57 -11.65 3.74 0.69
N PRO A 58 -12.72 3.23 1.33
CA PRO A 58 -14.06 3.37 0.77
C PRO A 58 -14.36 4.86 0.63
N ASP A 59 -14.61 5.30 -0.59
CA ASP A 59 -15.02 6.67 -0.86
C ASP A 59 -16.45 6.87 -0.34
N THR A 60 -16.78 8.11 -0.03
CA THR A 60 -18.13 8.54 0.34
C THR A 60 -19.17 8.23 -0.75
N THR A 61 -18.73 8.10 -2.01
CA THR A 61 -19.59 7.77 -3.17
C THR A 61 -19.73 6.26 -3.42
N GLU A 62 -18.64 5.50 -3.36
CA GLU A 62 -18.63 4.03 -3.52
C GLU A 62 -18.18 3.36 -2.22
N LYS A 63 -19.17 3.09 -1.37
CA LYS A 63 -18.97 2.69 0.05
C LYS A 63 -18.58 1.23 0.26
N PHE A 64 -18.04 0.53 -0.75
CA PHE A 64 -17.76 -0.90 -0.60
C PHE A 64 -16.35 -1.30 -1.00
N CYS A 65 -15.83 -2.29 -0.29
CA CYS A 65 -14.68 -3.07 -0.74
C CYS A 65 -15.16 -4.44 -1.20
N GLU A 66 -14.59 -4.93 -2.31
CA GLU A 66 -14.77 -6.31 -2.74
C GLU A 66 -13.92 -7.23 -1.85
N PHE A 67 -14.54 -8.25 -1.29
CA PHE A 67 -13.91 -9.12 -0.31
C PHE A 67 -14.51 -10.53 -0.36
N ASP A 68 -13.68 -11.53 -0.10
CA ASP A 68 -14.12 -12.91 0.11
C ASP A 68 -13.24 -13.58 1.18
N THR A 69 -13.80 -14.57 1.85
CA THR A 69 -13.08 -15.40 2.82
C THR A 69 -13.14 -16.84 2.37
N ILE A 70 -12.01 -17.52 2.44
CA ILE A 70 -11.89 -18.90 2.02
C ILE A 70 -11.39 -19.73 3.20
N ASP A 71 -12.20 -20.70 3.63
CA ASP A 71 -11.73 -21.83 4.41
C ASP A 71 -11.22 -22.92 3.47
N TRP A 72 -9.93 -23.27 3.57
CA TRP A 72 -9.33 -24.35 2.79
C TRP A 72 -9.28 -25.63 3.62
N SER A 73 -10.14 -26.59 3.30
CA SER A 73 -10.16 -27.91 3.91
C SER A 73 -9.53 -28.97 2.97
N PRO A 74 -9.18 -30.17 3.47
CA PRO A 74 -8.75 -31.28 2.63
C PRO A 74 -9.76 -31.67 1.53
N ASN A 75 -11.05 -31.37 1.73
CA ASN A 75 -12.13 -31.68 0.78
C ASN A 75 -12.41 -30.52 -0.20
N GLY A 76 -11.51 -29.54 -0.28
CA GLY A 76 -11.67 -28.33 -1.08
C GLY A 76 -11.98 -27.11 -0.21
N GLY A 77 -12.22 -25.98 -0.87
CA GLY A 77 -12.39 -24.71 -0.18
C GLY A 77 -13.85 -24.22 -0.16
N LEU A 78 -14.29 -23.76 1.00
CA LEU A 78 -15.59 -23.14 1.24
C LEU A 78 -15.42 -21.62 1.28
N ALA A 79 -16.15 -20.88 0.45
CA ALA A 79 -16.14 -19.41 0.47
C ALA A 79 -17.44 -18.84 0.99
N TRP A 80 -17.35 -17.58 1.40
CA TRP A 80 -18.52 -16.77 1.68
C TRP A 80 -19.30 -16.47 0.40
N SER A 81 -18.62 -16.15 -0.70
CA SER A 81 -19.25 -15.89 -2.00
C SER A 81 -19.30 -17.12 -2.94
N SER A 82 -19.99 -16.99 -4.08
CA SER A 82 -20.09 -18.07 -5.07
C SER A 82 -18.73 -18.36 -5.70
N ARG A 83 -18.31 -19.62 -5.76
CA ARG A 83 -17.04 -20.01 -6.37
C ARG A 83 -17.20 -20.68 -7.72
N LEU A 84 -16.82 -19.97 -8.77
CA LEU A 84 -16.24 -20.59 -9.95
C LEU A 84 -14.70 -20.48 -9.92
N ASN A 85 -14.13 -19.37 -9.42
CA ASN A 85 -12.69 -19.14 -9.44
C ASN A 85 -12.20 -18.14 -8.36
N VAL A 86 -11.14 -18.49 -7.61
CA VAL A 86 -10.52 -17.64 -6.57
C VAL A 86 -9.88 -16.35 -7.10
N HIS A 87 -9.64 -16.28 -8.42
CA HIS A 87 -9.16 -15.10 -9.13
C HIS A 87 -10.29 -14.25 -9.74
N SER A 88 -11.55 -14.66 -9.61
CA SER A 88 -12.71 -13.95 -10.16
C SER A 88 -13.21 -12.89 -9.18
N ARG A 89 -12.67 -11.67 -9.26
CA ARG A 89 -13.16 -10.52 -8.44
C ARG A 89 -14.64 -10.23 -8.64
N LEU A 90 -15.20 -10.55 -9.80
CA LEU A 90 -16.62 -10.34 -10.13
C LEU A 90 -17.57 -11.15 -9.25
N GLU A 91 -17.06 -12.21 -8.61
CA GLU A 91 -17.83 -13.11 -7.74
C GLU A 91 -17.62 -12.80 -6.25
N TRP A 92 -16.77 -11.82 -5.91
CA TRP A 92 -16.52 -11.47 -4.52
C TRP A 92 -17.71 -10.74 -3.92
N GLY A 93 -17.93 -10.95 -2.62
CA GLY A 93 -18.92 -10.19 -1.89
C GLY A 93 -18.53 -8.72 -1.76
N ARG A 94 -19.51 -7.87 -1.44
CA ARG A 94 -19.30 -6.44 -1.20
C ARG A 94 -19.49 -6.14 0.28
N VAL A 95 -18.45 -5.59 0.90
CA VAL A 95 -18.49 -5.16 2.30
C VAL A 95 -18.66 -3.65 2.33
N HIS A 96 -19.77 -3.19 2.91
CA HIS A 96 -20.06 -1.78 3.07
C HIS A 96 -19.52 -1.22 4.39
N PHE A 97 -18.95 -0.02 4.33
CA PHE A 97 -18.47 0.69 5.51
C PHE A 97 -19.26 1.98 5.71
N ASP A 98 -19.98 2.07 6.83
CA ASP A 98 -20.72 3.28 7.22
C ASP A 98 -19.84 4.24 8.01
N PHE A 99 -18.75 4.71 7.38
CA PHE A 99 -17.91 5.73 7.97
C PHE A 99 -18.55 7.12 7.87
N THR A 100 -18.47 7.87 8.97
CA THR A 100 -18.68 9.32 8.97
C THR A 100 -17.50 10.04 8.31
N PRO A 101 -17.70 11.25 7.75
CA PRO A 101 -16.60 12.06 7.23
C PRO A 101 -15.46 12.25 8.25
N GLU A 102 -15.80 12.44 9.52
CA GLU A 102 -14.84 12.64 10.61
C GLU A 102 -13.99 11.37 10.86
N GLN A 103 -14.58 10.18 10.73
CA GLN A 103 -13.84 8.92 10.83
C GLN A 103 -12.89 8.73 9.65
N LEU A 104 -13.32 9.06 8.43
CA LEU A 104 -12.46 9.01 7.24
C LEU A 104 -11.30 9.99 7.38
N ASP A 105 -11.55 11.21 7.85
CA ASP A 105 -10.49 12.19 8.10
C ASP A 105 -9.52 11.74 9.19
N ALA A 106 -10.01 11.09 10.25
CA ALA A 106 -9.15 10.51 11.29
C ALA A 106 -8.25 9.41 10.71
N ILE A 107 -8.79 8.54 9.85
CA ILE A 107 -8.02 7.50 9.14
C ILE A 107 -6.96 8.15 8.23
N ARG A 108 -7.37 9.09 7.36
CA ARG A 108 -6.48 9.81 6.44
C ARG A 108 -5.36 10.53 7.19
N LYS A 109 -5.68 11.21 8.28
CA LYS A 109 -4.71 11.89 9.15
C LYS A 109 -3.69 10.93 9.73
N ARG A 110 -4.12 9.76 10.22
CA ARG A 110 -3.20 8.71 10.70
C ARG A 110 -2.26 8.24 9.58
N ILE A 111 -2.79 8.04 8.37
CA ILE A 111 -2.02 7.63 7.20
C ILE A 111 -1.00 8.71 6.82
N ILE A 112 -1.38 9.99 6.82
CA ILE A 112 -0.47 11.12 6.52
C ILE A 112 0.75 11.11 7.46
N PHE A 113 0.55 10.93 8.77
CA PHE A 113 1.66 10.86 9.73
C PHE A 113 2.57 9.67 9.50
N ASN A 114 2.00 8.50 9.20
CA ASN A 114 2.78 7.29 8.88
C ASN A 114 3.55 7.46 7.57
N ALA A 115 2.87 7.92 6.51
CA ALA A 115 3.45 8.18 5.19
C ALA A 115 4.63 9.16 5.29
N ARG A 116 4.48 10.25 6.06
CA ARG A 116 5.58 11.19 6.32
C ARG A 116 6.78 10.49 6.96
N ARG A 117 6.56 9.70 8.02
CA ARG A 117 7.64 8.98 8.73
C ARG A 117 8.36 8.02 7.78
N GLU A 118 7.60 7.24 7.03
CA GLU A 118 8.14 6.24 6.09
C GLU A 118 8.88 6.89 4.92
N TYR A 119 8.33 7.97 4.38
CA TYR A 119 8.98 8.76 3.33
C TYR A 119 10.33 9.30 3.78
N LEU A 120 10.41 9.94 4.95
CA LEU A 120 11.68 10.44 5.48
C LEU A 120 12.68 9.30 5.66
N ALA A 121 12.24 8.17 6.21
CA ALA A 121 13.09 6.99 6.39
C ALA A 121 13.58 6.40 5.06
N GLU A 122 12.74 6.36 4.01
CA GLU A 122 13.14 5.83 2.70
C GLU A 122 13.99 6.83 1.89
N ARG A 123 13.64 8.12 1.94
CA ARG A 123 14.38 9.21 1.28
C ARG A 123 15.81 9.31 1.82
N ASP A 124 15.96 9.22 3.14
CA ASP A 124 17.25 9.40 3.84
C ASP A 124 18.02 8.08 4.01
N ARG A 125 17.49 6.96 3.47
CA ARG A 125 18.14 5.66 3.54
C ARG A 125 19.47 5.70 2.76
N PRO A 126 20.61 5.36 3.37
CA PRO A 126 21.87 5.22 2.65
C PRO A 126 21.76 4.17 1.56
N ASN A 127 22.27 4.47 0.36
CA ASN A 127 22.08 3.63 -0.84
C ASN A 127 20.60 3.33 -1.15
N GLY A 128 19.70 4.19 -0.67
CA GLY A 128 18.26 4.11 -0.92
C GLY A 128 17.88 4.62 -2.31
N PRO A 129 16.57 4.68 -2.61
CA PRO A 129 16.08 5.05 -3.95
C PRO A 129 16.43 6.48 -4.36
N VAL A 130 16.82 7.36 -3.43
CA VAL A 130 17.26 8.73 -3.72
C VAL A 130 18.78 8.81 -3.69
N ASP A 131 19.40 8.32 -2.62
CA ASP A 131 20.83 8.47 -2.35
C ASP A 131 21.71 7.75 -3.38
N PHE A 132 21.32 6.53 -3.79
CA PHE A 132 22.08 5.71 -4.75
C PHE A 132 22.44 6.46 -6.04
N TRP A 133 21.54 7.31 -6.55
CA TRP A 133 21.72 7.97 -7.84
C TRP A 133 22.67 9.17 -7.80
N LYS A 134 23.04 9.63 -6.59
CA LYS A 134 24.03 10.70 -6.41
C LYS A 134 25.46 10.21 -6.62
N ASP A 135 25.70 8.91 -6.51
CA ASP A 135 27.02 8.31 -6.62
C ASP A 135 27.59 8.52 -8.04
N GLU A 136 28.84 9.01 -8.12
CA GLU A 136 29.49 9.33 -9.39
C GLU A 136 29.95 8.09 -10.17
N VAL A 137 30.08 6.95 -9.51
CA VAL A 137 30.64 5.71 -10.08
C VAL A 137 29.55 4.71 -10.44
N LEU A 138 28.61 4.47 -9.53
CA LEU A 138 27.55 3.46 -9.67
C LEU A 138 26.19 4.08 -10.02
N GLY A 139 26.01 5.38 -9.79
CA GLY A 139 24.76 6.11 -9.98
C GLY A 139 24.63 6.76 -11.36
N ASP A 140 23.77 7.78 -11.43
CA ASP A 140 23.61 8.66 -12.59
C ASP A 140 23.29 10.07 -12.06
N PRO A 141 24.34 10.86 -11.72
CA PRO A 141 24.15 12.19 -11.11
C PRO A 141 23.34 13.16 -11.98
N ALA A 142 23.40 13.00 -13.30
CA ALA A 142 22.61 13.81 -14.23
C ALA A 142 21.11 13.46 -14.13
N PHE A 143 20.77 12.17 -14.07
CA PHE A 143 19.39 11.72 -13.81
C PHE A 143 18.92 12.14 -12.41
N TYR A 144 19.78 12.08 -11.40
CA TYR A 144 19.45 12.56 -10.07
C TYR A 144 19.05 14.04 -10.10
N ALA A 145 19.91 14.90 -10.67
CA ALA A 145 19.68 16.34 -10.72
C ALA A 145 18.44 16.71 -11.56
N ALA A 146 18.24 16.05 -12.70
CA ALA A 146 17.17 16.36 -13.63
C ALA A 146 15.79 15.82 -13.21
N SER A 147 15.74 14.65 -12.55
CA SER A 147 14.48 13.92 -12.33
C SER A 147 14.17 13.66 -10.86
N ILE A 148 15.15 13.14 -10.10
CA ILE A 148 14.91 12.77 -8.69
C ILE A 148 14.84 14.00 -7.80
N GLN A 149 15.76 14.95 -7.96
CA GLN A 149 15.80 16.15 -7.12
C GLN A 149 14.51 16.99 -7.22
N PRO A 150 13.92 17.24 -8.41
CA PRO A 150 12.61 17.89 -8.51
C PRO A 150 11.48 17.11 -7.86
N LEU A 151 11.46 15.77 -7.99
CA LEU A 151 10.48 14.92 -7.32
C LEU A 151 10.58 15.07 -5.79
N VAL A 152 11.78 14.96 -5.23
CA VAL A 152 12.03 15.09 -3.80
C VAL A 152 11.65 16.49 -3.32
N ALA A 153 12.06 17.55 -4.02
CA ALA A 153 11.70 18.92 -3.66
C ALA A 153 10.18 19.15 -3.61
N ARG A 154 9.44 18.59 -4.58
CA ARG A 154 7.97 18.65 -4.59
C ARG A 154 7.35 17.91 -3.41
N LEU A 155 7.86 16.73 -3.06
CA LEU A 155 7.36 15.94 -1.94
C LEU A 155 7.74 16.55 -0.57
N ASP A 156 8.91 17.17 -0.48
CA ASP A 156 9.40 17.86 0.71
C ASP A 156 8.59 19.12 1.01
N ALA A 157 8.08 19.81 -0.01
CA ALA A 157 7.26 21.02 0.14
C ALA A 157 6.00 20.80 0.99
N TYR A 158 5.46 19.58 1.05
CA TYR A 158 4.29 19.24 1.86
C TYR A 158 4.62 18.93 3.33
N LEU A 159 5.90 18.65 3.66
CA LEU A 159 6.30 18.22 5.01
C LEU A 159 5.97 19.22 6.12
N PRO A 160 6.13 20.55 5.95
CA PRO A 160 5.83 21.53 6.99
C PRO A 160 4.34 21.58 7.36
N GLU A 161 3.46 21.13 6.46
CA GLU A 161 2.02 21.19 6.65
C GLU A 161 1.48 20.08 7.56
N VAL A 162 2.28 19.03 7.79
CA VAL A 162 1.89 17.89 8.61
C VAL A 162 1.95 18.25 10.10
N THR A 163 0.81 18.66 10.64
CA THR A 163 0.66 19.09 12.04
C THR A 163 -0.50 18.39 12.73
N THR A 164 -0.51 18.38 14.07
CA THR A 164 -1.63 17.81 14.83
C THR A 164 -2.93 18.62 14.68
N THR A 165 -2.85 19.84 14.16
CA THR A 165 -3.98 20.78 13.99
C THR A 165 -4.39 20.99 12.52
N MET A 166 -4.00 20.09 11.61
CA MET A 166 -4.45 20.14 10.20
C MET A 166 -5.98 20.22 10.09
N SER A 167 -6.46 21.12 9.23
CA SER A 167 -7.88 21.21 8.85
C SER A 167 -8.30 20.02 7.97
N ALA A 168 -9.60 19.74 7.86
CA ALA A 168 -10.12 18.72 6.95
C ALA A 168 -9.67 18.92 5.49
N GLY A 169 -9.68 20.18 5.01
CA GLY A 169 -9.19 20.51 3.67
C GLY A 169 -7.69 20.26 3.49
N THR A 170 -6.88 20.50 4.53
CA THR A 170 -5.45 20.16 4.52
C THR A 170 -5.25 18.65 4.50
N VAL A 171 -6.01 17.90 5.30
CA VAL A 171 -5.97 16.43 5.33
C VAL A 171 -6.31 15.86 3.95
N ASP A 172 -7.41 16.28 3.34
CA ASP A 172 -7.82 15.81 2.01
C ASP A 172 -6.75 16.08 0.95
N ARG A 173 -6.25 17.33 0.89
CA ARG A 173 -5.21 17.71 -0.09
C ARG A 173 -3.92 16.91 0.10
N LEU A 174 -3.39 16.83 1.33
CA LEU A 174 -2.16 16.06 1.60
C LEU A 174 -2.35 14.58 1.29
N PHE A 175 -3.52 14.02 1.61
CA PHE A 175 -3.84 12.64 1.32
C PHE A 175 -3.87 12.36 -0.20
N ARG A 176 -4.42 13.28 -0.99
CA ARG A 176 -4.50 13.14 -2.45
C ARG A 176 -3.17 13.41 -3.15
N GLU A 177 -2.43 14.43 -2.72
CA GLU A 177 -1.29 14.97 -3.48
C GLU A 177 0.08 14.51 -2.97
N ALA A 178 0.23 14.32 -1.65
CA ALA A 178 1.51 13.99 -1.02
C ALA A 178 1.65 12.50 -0.70
N VAL A 179 0.62 11.90 -0.09
CA VAL A 179 0.66 10.50 0.39
C VAL A 179 1.05 9.49 -0.70
N PRO A 180 0.52 9.54 -1.95
CA PRO A 180 0.94 8.60 -2.98
C PRO A 180 2.43 8.63 -3.25
N GLY A 181 3.04 9.82 -3.32
CA GLY A 181 4.47 10.00 -3.54
C GLY A 181 5.30 9.55 -2.34
N TRP A 182 4.85 9.88 -1.12
CA TRP A 182 5.51 9.46 0.12
C TRP A 182 5.52 7.95 0.31
N LYS A 183 4.39 7.27 0.06
CA LYS A 183 4.25 5.81 0.22
C LYS A 183 4.92 5.01 -0.89
N ARG A 184 5.22 5.62 -2.04
CA ARG A 184 5.66 4.91 -3.26
C ARG A 184 6.93 5.50 -3.88
N LEU A 185 7.78 6.17 -3.08
CA LEU A 185 8.96 6.90 -3.57
C LEU A 185 9.83 6.04 -4.51
N ARG A 186 10.18 4.81 -4.09
CA ARG A 186 10.96 3.89 -4.94
C ARG A 186 10.35 3.62 -6.30
N PHE A 187 9.03 3.47 -6.36
CA PHE A 187 8.33 3.15 -7.60
C PHE A 187 8.26 4.37 -8.51
N PHE A 188 8.08 5.57 -7.95
CA PHE A 188 8.17 6.81 -8.71
C PHE A 188 9.57 7.01 -9.29
N VAL A 189 10.63 6.75 -8.52
CA VAL A 189 12.01 6.84 -9.03
C VAL A 189 12.25 5.81 -10.14
N SER A 190 11.82 4.56 -9.96
CA SER A 190 11.94 3.54 -11.02
C SER A 190 11.17 3.93 -12.29
N ALA A 191 9.97 4.50 -12.17
CA ALA A 191 9.19 4.96 -13.30
C ALA A 191 9.90 6.12 -14.04
N LEU A 192 10.38 7.13 -13.31
CA LEU A 192 11.17 8.23 -13.89
C LEU A 192 12.42 7.72 -14.61
N ARG A 193 13.08 6.69 -14.06
CA ARG A 193 14.25 6.10 -14.71
C ARG A 193 13.87 5.41 -16.01
N ALA A 194 12.78 4.64 -16.02
CA ALA A 194 12.29 3.99 -17.21
C ALA A 194 11.95 5.02 -18.31
N GLU A 195 11.19 6.06 -17.98
CA GLU A 195 10.83 7.14 -18.89
C GLU A 195 12.05 7.87 -19.46
N THR A 196 13.04 8.16 -18.61
CA THR A 196 14.29 8.82 -19.05
C THR A 196 15.08 7.96 -20.02
N LEU A 197 15.17 6.65 -19.75
CA LEU A 197 15.87 5.71 -20.62
C LEU A 197 15.13 5.52 -21.95
N GLU A 198 13.80 5.40 -21.91
CA GLU A 198 12.97 5.31 -23.10
C GLU A 198 13.15 6.54 -23.99
N THR A 199 13.04 7.74 -23.41
CA THR A 199 13.26 9.00 -24.14
C THR A 199 14.65 9.06 -24.79
N ARG A 200 15.70 8.60 -24.09
CA ARG A 200 17.06 8.55 -24.64
C ARG A 200 17.19 7.55 -25.79
N LEU A 201 16.48 6.42 -25.73
CA LEU A 201 16.53 5.37 -26.75
C LEU A 201 15.70 5.71 -27.99
N THR A 202 14.66 6.54 -27.86
CA THR A 202 13.77 6.92 -28.97
C THR A 202 14.07 8.31 -29.54
N ALA A 203 15.10 8.99 -29.06
CA ALA A 203 15.49 10.33 -29.53
C ALA A 203 16.43 10.31 -30.77
N GLU A 204 16.52 9.17 -31.47
CA GLU A 204 17.11 9.03 -32.82
C GLU A 204 16.04 9.19 -33.91
#